data_AF-A0A0C2SD05-F1
#
_entry.id   AF-A0A0C2SD05-F1
#
_cell.length_a   1.000
_cell.length_b   1.000
_cell.length_c   1.000
_cell.angle_alpha   90.00
_cell.angle_beta   90.00
_cell.angle_gamma   90.00
#
_symmetry.space_group_name_H-M   'P 1'
#
loop_
_entity.id
_entity.type
_entity.pdbx_description
1 polymer ?
#
loop_
_entity_poly.entity_id
_entity_poly.type
_entity_poly.pdbx_seq_one_letter_code
_entity_poly.pdbx_strand_id
1 'polypeptide(L)'
;INRSALHTYYSALPFSPTDSLLYRRYIREAEHNMCCIEGGPKNPAQEAAAVTAIALSRDCSRLACGFVDGTVELWETSPTKRRISSHQCGRISDVEFGPDGRLFASGSIDGTINLWNGGDGS
;
A
#
# COMPACT_ATOMS: atom_id res chain seq x y z
N ILE A 1 -6.52 32.27 6.27
CA ILE A 1 -5.60 31.75 5.22
C ILE A 1 -4.60 30.70 5.77
N ASN A 2 -4.45 30.46 7.07
CA ASN A 2 -3.30 29.72 7.61
C ASN A 2 -3.64 28.46 8.46
N ARG A 3 -4.39 27.49 7.92
CA ARG A 3 -4.53 26.14 8.51
C ARG A 3 -4.44 24.99 7.50
N SER A 4 -4.64 25.24 6.21
CA SER A 4 -4.61 24.21 5.15
C SER A 4 -3.21 23.75 4.75
N ALA A 5 -2.15 24.52 5.03
CA ALA A 5 -0.79 24.18 4.61
C ALA A 5 -0.18 23.02 5.42
N LEU A 6 -0.53 22.88 6.71
CA LEU A 6 0.07 21.87 7.59
C LEU A 6 -0.30 20.43 7.18
N HIS A 7 -1.57 20.18 6.82
CA HIS A 7 -2.01 18.84 6.38
C HIS A 7 -1.31 18.38 5.10
N THR A 8 -1.00 19.31 4.19
CA THR A 8 -0.28 19.00 2.94
C THR A 8 1.19 18.64 3.21
N TYR A 9 1.79 19.26 4.22
CA TYR A 9 3.16 18.93 4.65
C TYR A 9 3.24 17.56 5.33
N TYR A 10 2.24 17.20 6.15
CA TYR A 10 2.22 15.89 6.81
C TYR A 10 2.08 14.72 5.82
N SER A 11 1.27 14.85 4.77
CA SER A 11 1.07 13.78 3.79
C SER A 11 2.31 13.50 2.93
N ALA A 12 3.27 14.44 2.88
CA ALA A 12 4.51 14.31 2.11
C ALA A 12 5.70 13.79 2.93
N LEU A 13 5.60 13.75 4.27
CA LEU A 13 6.69 13.29 5.14
C LEU A 13 7.19 11.87 4.85
N PRO A 14 6.31 10.87 4.60
CA PRO A 14 6.75 9.50 4.29
C PRO A 14 7.59 9.40 3.01
N PHE A 15 7.47 10.40 2.13
CA PHE A 15 8.13 10.46 0.83
C PHE A 15 9.31 11.44 0.81
N SER A 16 9.60 12.10 1.93
CA SER A 16 10.73 13.03 2.03
C SER A 16 12.02 12.31 2.42
N PRO A 17 13.20 12.74 1.92
CA PRO A 17 14.47 12.15 2.31
C PRO A 17 14.66 12.18 3.83
N THR A 18 15.18 11.09 4.41
CA THR A 18 15.29 10.90 5.86
C THR A 18 16.17 11.94 6.55
N ASP A 19 17.13 12.51 5.81
CA ASP A 19 18.01 13.58 6.27
C ASP A 19 17.42 14.99 6.14
N SER A 20 16.22 15.13 5.58
CA SER A 20 15.53 16.42 5.47
C SER A 20 15.15 16.96 6.84
N LEU A 21 15.34 18.27 7.02
CA LEU A 21 14.96 18.99 8.24
C LEU A 21 13.47 18.84 8.57
N LEU A 22 12.63 18.65 7.54
CA LEU A 22 11.20 18.41 7.67
C LEU A 22 10.91 17.01 8.25
N TYR A 23 11.59 15.98 7.75
CA TYR A 23 11.44 14.60 8.23
C TYR A 23 11.80 14.49 9.72
N ARG A 24 12.98 15.00 10.10
CA ARG A 24 13.47 14.91 11.49
C ARG A 24 12.63 15.72 12.48
N ARG A 25 11.94 16.77 12.01
CA ARG A 25 11.17 17.67 12.86
C ARG A 25 9.73 17.23 13.07
N TYR A 26 9.09 16.63 12.05
CA TYR A 26 7.64 16.40 12.06
C TYR A 26 7.21 14.93 12.07
N ILE A 27 8.12 13.96 11.93
CA ILE A 27 7.76 12.54 11.93
C ILE A 27 7.06 12.09 13.23
N ARG A 28 7.49 12.60 14.40
CA ARG A 28 6.85 12.31 15.70
C ARG A 28 5.43 12.86 15.85
N GLU A 29 5.10 13.93 15.12
CA GLU A 29 3.76 14.53 15.10
C GLU A 29 2.85 13.87 14.05
N ALA A 30 3.42 13.28 13.00
CA ALA A 30 2.71 12.54 11.95
C ALA A 30 2.21 11.17 12.42
N GLU A 31 2.95 10.50 13.32
CA GLU A 31 2.57 9.22 13.93
C GLU A 31 1.20 9.27 14.63
N HIS A 32 0.74 10.46 15.05
CA HIS A 32 -0.54 10.65 15.73
C HIS A 32 -1.70 11.07 14.81
N ASN A 33 -1.42 11.41 13.55
CA ASN A 33 -2.40 11.99 12.60
C ASN A 33 -2.61 11.15 11.35
N MET A 34 -1.84 10.07 11.18
CA MET A 34 -1.99 9.15 10.06
C MET A 34 -3.22 8.27 10.31
N CYS A 35 -4.38 8.78 9.94
CA CYS A 35 -5.64 8.06 10.02
C CYS A 35 -5.52 6.80 9.15
N CYS A 36 -5.57 5.63 9.79
CA CYS A 36 -5.75 4.35 9.12
C CYS A 36 -6.87 4.51 8.08
N ILE A 37 -6.70 3.95 6.88
CA ILE A 37 -7.83 3.85 5.96
C ILE A 37 -8.83 2.87 6.60
N GLU A 38 -9.74 3.39 7.42
CA GLU A 38 -10.85 2.63 7.99
C GLU A 38 -11.83 2.30 6.87
N GLY A 39 -11.54 1.19 6.20
CA GLY A 39 -12.33 0.57 5.14
C GLY A 39 -11.93 -0.87 4.84
N GLY A 40 -10.90 -1.39 5.52
CA GLY A 40 -10.58 -2.82 5.51
C GLY A 40 -11.73 -3.66 6.09
N PRO A 41 -11.83 -4.95 5.73
CA PRO A 41 -12.97 -5.79 6.07
C PRO A 41 -13.18 -5.82 7.59
N LYS A 42 -14.29 -5.24 8.06
CA LYS A 42 -14.82 -5.52 9.39
C LYS A 42 -15.44 -6.91 9.35
N ASN A 43 -14.62 -7.94 9.54
CA ASN A 43 -15.09 -9.29 9.80
C ASN A 43 -14.65 -9.66 11.23
N PRO A 44 -15.56 -9.80 12.21
CA PRO A 44 -15.19 -10.07 13.60
C PRO A 44 -14.74 -11.52 13.87
N ALA A 45 -14.19 -12.23 12.87
CA ALA A 45 -13.77 -13.62 13.00
C ALA A 45 -12.57 -14.04 12.12
N GLN A 46 -11.95 -13.13 11.37
CA GLN A 46 -10.71 -13.42 10.66
C GLN A 46 -9.60 -12.61 11.32
N GLU A 47 -8.68 -13.27 12.00
CA GLU A 47 -7.44 -12.65 12.47
C GLU A 47 -6.79 -11.97 11.25
N ALA A 48 -6.74 -10.63 11.25
CA ALA A 48 -6.27 -9.88 10.10
C ALA A 48 -4.82 -10.29 9.82
N ALA A 49 -4.60 -11.00 8.71
CA ALA A 49 -3.26 -11.46 8.35
C ALA A 49 -2.35 -10.24 8.19
N ALA A 50 -1.16 -10.32 8.77
CA ALA A 50 -0.19 -9.23 8.70
C ALA A 50 0.18 -8.97 7.24
N VAL A 51 0.17 -7.69 6.85
CA VAL A 51 0.67 -7.23 5.56
C VAL A 51 2.20 -7.29 5.60
N THR A 52 2.80 -7.96 4.63
CA THR A 52 4.27 -8.08 4.50
C THR A 52 4.83 -7.09 3.50
N ALA A 53 4.06 -6.75 2.48
CA ALA A 53 4.51 -5.90 1.37
C ALA A 53 3.37 -5.02 0.85
N ILE A 54 3.73 -3.80 0.42
CA ILE A 54 2.82 -2.85 -0.21
C ILE A 54 3.52 -2.18 -1.40
N ALA A 55 2.79 -1.93 -2.48
CA ALA A 55 3.29 -1.18 -3.61
C ALA A 55 2.21 -0.25 -4.18
N LEU A 56 2.59 1.00 -4.49
CA LEU A 56 1.73 1.95 -5.19
C LEU A 56 2.15 2.03 -6.66
N SER A 57 1.16 2.10 -7.55
CA SER A 57 1.45 2.48 -8.94
C SER A 57 1.96 3.92 -9.00
N ARG A 58 2.69 4.24 -10.07
CA ARG A 58 3.34 5.54 -10.25
C ARG A 58 2.38 6.72 -10.33
N ASP A 59 1.18 6.48 -10.85
CA ASP A 59 0.08 7.43 -10.93
C ASP A 59 -0.77 7.46 -9.63
N CYS A 60 -0.38 6.67 -8.64
CA CYS A 60 -1.08 6.49 -7.36
C CYS A 60 -2.53 6.04 -7.51
N SER A 61 -2.95 5.45 -8.63
CA SER A 61 -4.34 4.98 -8.87
C SER A 61 -4.58 3.53 -8.42
N ARG A 62 -3.50 2.78 -8.16
CA ARG A 62 -3.51 1.39 -7.73
C ARG A 62 -2.61 1.17 -6.53
N LEU A 63 -3.04 0.25 -5.67
CA LEU A 63 -2.29 -0.24 -4.52
C LEU A 63 -2.32 -1.77 -4.56
N ALA A 64 -1.16 -2.41 -4.51
CA ALA A 64 -1.03 -3.84 -4.36
C ALA A 64 -0.55 -4.17 -2.95
N CYS A 65 -1.11 -5.21 -2.35
CA CYS A 65 -0.85 -5.64 -0.98
C CYS A 65 -0.51 -7.13 -0.98
N GLY A 66 0.58 -7.50 -0.32
CA GLY A 66 0.96 -8.89 -0.06
C GLY A 66 0.81 -9.23 1.42
N PHE A 67 0.30 -10.43 1.71
CA PHE A 67 -0.01 -10.86 3.07
C PHE A 67 0.76 -12.11 3.49
N VAL A 68 0.94 -12.28 4.81
CA VAL A 68 1.55 -13.48 5.41
C VAL A 68 0.74 -14.75 5.09
N ASP A 69 -0.59 -14.66 5.01
CA ASP A 69 -1.47 -15.79 4.70
C ASP A 69 -1.42 -16.21 3.23
N GLY A 70 -0.64 -15.49 2.43
CA GLY A 70 -0.45 -15.73 1.01
C GLY A 70 -1.50 -15.10 0.11
N THR A 71 -2.33 -14.22 0.65
CA THR A 71 -3.19 -13.37 -0.16
C THR A 71 -2.35 -12.31 -0.86
N VAL A 72 -2.69 -12.02 -2.11
CA VAL A 72 -2.28 -10.82 -2.84
C VAL A 72 -3.56 -10.08 -3.21
N GLU A 73 -3.65 -8.80 -2.89
CA GLU A 73 -4.80 -7.98 -3.25
C GLU A 73 -4.39 -6.77 -4.08
N LEU A 74 -5.21 -6.45 -5.08
CA LEU A 74 -5.13 -5.21 -5.83
C LEU A 74 -6.29 -4.30 -5.44
N TRP A 75 -6.00 -3.03 -5.24
CA TRP A 75 -6.94 -2.01 -4.81
C TRP A 75 -6.88 -0.79 -5.72
N GLU A 76 -8.04 -0.18 -5.94
CA GLU A 76 -8.15 1.17 -6.46
C GLU A 76 -8.02 2.15 -5.29
N THR A 77 -7.11 3.11 -5.37
CA THR A 77 -6.84 4.08 -4.28
C THR A 77 -7.80 5.26 -4.29
N SER A 78 -8.34 5.63 -5.46
CA SER A 78 -9.25 6.76 -5.65
C SER A 78 -10.07 6.58 -6.93
N PRO A 79 -11.34 7.02 -6.93
CA PRO A 79 -12.06 7.64 -5.81
C PRO A 79 -12.68 6.62 -4.84
N THR A 80 -12.80 5.34 -5.24
CA THR A 80 -13.69 4.38 -4.56
C THR A 80 -13.03 3.57 -3.45
N LYS A 81 -11.69 3.57 -3.34
CA LYS A 81 -10.95 2.78 -2.33
C LYS A 81 -11.37 1.30 -2.33
N ARG A 82 -11.58 0.73 -3.52
CA ARG A 82 -12.21 -0.59 -3.70
C ARG A 82 -11.17 -1.66 -4.02
N ARG A 83 -11.31 -2.84 -3.44
CA ARG A 83 -10.59 -4.04 -3.87
C ARG A 83 -11.01 -4.43 -5.30
N ILE A 84 -10.03 -4.56 -6.18
CA ILE A 84 -10.19 -4.95 -7.59
C ILE A 84 -10.10 -6.47 -7.70
N SER A 85 -9.09 -7.07 -7.07
CA SER A 85 -8.88 -8.52 -7.10
C SER A 85 -8.20 -9.03 -5.82
N SER A 86 -8.25 -10.34 -5.62
CA SER A 86 -7.65 -11.05 -4.49
C SER A 86 -7.30 -12.47 -4.92
N HIS A 87 -6.06 -12.90 -4.67
CA HIS A 87 -5.52 -14.18 -5.12
C HIS A 87 -4.72 -14.87 -4.02
N GLN A 88 -4.81 -16.19 -3.97
CA GLN A 88 -4.08 -17.03 -3.01
C GLN A 88 -2.84 -17.64 -3.66
N CYS A 89 -1.66 -17.23 -3.21
CA CYS A 89 -0.41 -17.43 -3.95
C CYS A 89 0.76 -17.96 -3.10
N GLY A 90 0.49 -18.33 -1.84
CA GLY A 90 1.55 -18.65 -0.88
C GLY A 90 2.13 -17.39 -0.23
N ARG A 91 2.80 -17.56 0.91
CA ARG A 91 3.20 -16.47 1.80
C ARG A 91 4.07 -15.43 1.07
N ILE A 92 3.54 -14.21 0.95
CA ILE A 92 4.17 -13.16 0.16
C ILE A 92 5.30 -12.50 0.95
N SER A 93 6.45 -12.35 0.32
CA SER A 93 7.60 -11.63 0.85
C SER A 93 7.72 -10.22 0.29
N ASP A 94 7.30 -10.00 -0.96
CA ASP A 94 7.47 -8.72 -1.64
C ASP A 94 6.45 -8.51 -2.77
N VAL A 95 6.17 -7.24 -3.09
CA VAL A 95 5.29 -6.81 -4.18
C VAL A 95 5.84 -5.53 -4.80
N GLU A 96 5.89 -5.46 -6.14
CA GLU A 96 6.37 -4.26 -6.85
C GLU A 96 5.60 -4.01 -8.15
N PHE A 97 5.26 -2.75 -8.44
CA PHE A 97 4.72 -2.35 -9.74
C PHE A 97 5.83 -2.12 -10.76
N GLY A 98 5.58 -2.54 -11.99
CA GLY A 98 6.36 -2.11 -13.14
C GLY A 98 6.33 -0.58 -13.29
N PRO A 99 7.36 0.01 -13.91
CA PRO A 99 7.48 1.47 -14.05
C PRO A 99 6.36 2.10 -14.89
N ASP A 100 5.70 1.31 -15.73
CA ASP A 100 4.55 1.68 -16.55
C ASP A 100 3.19 1.36 -15.89
N GLY A 101 3.19 0.70 -14.72
CA GLY A 101 1.98 0.29 -13.99
C GLY A 101 1.14 -0.78 -14.66
N ARG A 102 1.56 -1.33 -15.81
CA ARG A 102 0.78 -2.34 -16.54
C ARG A 102 0.84 -3.71 -15.90
N LEU A 103 1.94 -3.98 -15.22
CA LEU A 103 2.16 -5.22 -14.50
C LEU A 103 2.59 -4.91 -13.07
N PHE A 104 2.33 -5.85 -12.17
CA PHE A 104 3.02 -5.93 -10.90
C PHE A 104 3.47 -7.37 -10.65
N ALA A 105 4.53 -7.52 -9.89
CA ALA A 105 5.06 -8.80 -9.47
C ALA A 105 4.81 -9.01 -7.98
N SER A 106 4.59 -10.26 -7.59
CA SER A 106 4.61 -10.67 -6.19
C SER A 106 5.56 -11.85 -6.01
N GLY A 107 6.46 -11.76 -5.04
CA GLY A 107 7.35 -12.85 -4.64
C GLY A 107 6.81 -13.60 -3.43
N SER A 108 6.79 -14.93 -3.51
CA SER A 108 6.49 -15.82 -2.39
C SER A 108 7.79 -16.34 -1.74
N ILE A 109 7.71 -16.66 -0.45
CA ILE A 109 8.81 -17.29 0.30
C ILE A 109 9.19 -18.66 -0.28
N ASP A 110 8.27 -19.34 -0.97
CA ASP A 110 8.54 -20.63 -1.63
C ASP A 110 9.36 -20.50 -2.93
N GLY A 111 9.77 -19.29 -3.31
CA GLY A 111 10.53 -19.03 -4.53
C GLY A 111 9.68 -18.82 -5.78
N THR A 112 8.35 -18.87 -5.65
CA THR A 112 7.42 -18.57 -6.75
C THR A 112 7.31 -17.06 -6.94
N ILE A 113 7.37 -16.63 -8.20
CA ILE A 113 7.07 -15.26 -8.61
C ILE A 113 5.83 -15.30 -9.47
N ASN A 114 4.81 -14.53 -9.08
CA ASN A 114 3.61 -14.34 -9.88
C ASN A 114 3.65 -12.95 -10.51
N LEU A 115 3.24 -12.87 -11.77
CA LEU A 115 3.06 -11.64 -12.52
C LEU A 115 1.58 -11.42 -12.75
N TRP A 116 1.16 -10.18 -12.56
CA TRP A 116 -0.24 -9.78 -12.55
C TRP A 116 -0.45 -8.57 -13.44
N ASN A 117 -1.62 -8.47 -14.04
CA ASN A 117 -2.06 -7.27 -14.72
C ASN A 117 -2.34 -6.15 -13.69
N GLY A 118 -1.69 -5.00 -13.82
CA GLY A 118 -1.86 -3.86 -12.91
C GLY A 118 -3.22 -3.16 -13.01
N GLY A 119 -3.98 -3.42 -14.06
CA GLY A 119 -5.31 -2.85 -14.27
C GLY A 119 -6.40 -3.57 -13.49
N ASP A 120 -6.43 -4.90 -13.56
CA ASP A 120 -7.49 -5.76 -13.02
C ASP A 120 -7.00 -6.88 -12.10
N GLY A 121 -5.69 -7.10 -12.02
CA GLY A 121 -5.07 -8.14 -11.21
C GLY A 121 -5.21 -9.55 -11.76
N SER A 122 -5.48 -9.72 -13.06
CA SER A 122 -5.48 -11.04 -13.73
C SER A 122 -4.10 -11.66 -13.92
#